data_AF-A0A7S2LII4-F1
#
_entry.id   AF-A0A7S2LII4-F1
#
_cell.length_a   1.000
_cell.length_b   1.000
_cell.length_c   1.000
_cell.angle_alpha   90.00
_cell.angle_beta   90.00
_cell.angle_gamma   90.00
#
_symmetry.space_group_name_H-M   'P 1'
#
loop_
_entity.id
_entity.type
_entity.pdbx_description
1 polymer ?
#
loop_
_entity_poly.entity_id
_entity_poly.type
_entity_poly.pdbx_seq_one_letter_code
_entity_poly.pdbx_strand_id
1 'polypeptide(L)'
;MDCIEKRQLKQNIPVSEDHVFGITTHGNSDNNMEDCQGVMRGNYSEQEQMPDKDLGKSVTPGFRNVISGMRTFGCPSVRTDIPKYGRTSVADAQNYGDDVNAEYLLRPGRYATIGVEGSDFSILRTRDCL
;
A
#
# COMPACT_ATOMS: atom_id res chain seq x y z
N MET A 1 -19.73 -83.34 -19.70
CA MET A 1 -21.13 -82.98 -20.01
C MET A 1 -21.31 -81.60 -19.41
N ASP A 2 -20.85 -80.58 -20.14
CA ASP A 2 -20.66 -79.24 -19.58
C ASP A 2 -21.90 -78.41 -19.86
N CYS A 3 -22.55 -77.95 -18.78
CA CYS A 3 -23.74 -77.12 -18.84
C CYS A 3 -23.35 -75.70 -19.26
N ILE A 4 -23.75 -75.29 -20.47
CA ILE A 4 -23.63 -73.90 -20.94
C ILE A 4 -24.64 -73.05 -20.18
N GLU A 5 -24.15 -72.17 -19.32
CA GLU A 5 -24.94 -71.19 -18.58
C GLU A 5 -25.46 -70.11 -19.55
N LYS A 6 -26.76 -70.13 -19.84
CA LYS A 6 -27.40 -69.15 -20.71
C LYS A 6 -27.40 -67.78 -20.02
N ARG A 7 -26.57 -66.84 -20.49
CA ARG A 7 -26.65 -65.42 -20.12
C ARG A 7 -28.05 -64.90 -20.47
N GLN A 8 -28.85 -64.62 -19.44
CA GLN A 8 -30.15 -63.95 -19.57
C GLN A 8 -29.91 -62.53 -20.09
N LEU A 9 -30.37 -62.24 -21.30
CA LEU A 9 -30.44 -60.87 -21.83
C LEU A 9 -31.43 -60.09 -20.96
N LYS A 10 -30.99 -58.99 -20.34
CA LYS A 10 -31.85 -58.12 -19.52
C LYS A 10 -33.06 -57.66 -20.35
N GLN A 11 -34.23 -57.70 -19.72
CA GLN A 11 -35.54 -57.46 -20.31
C GLN A 11 -35.63 -56.10 -21.06
N ASN A 12 -36.33 -56.10 -22.20
CA ASN A 12 -36.61 -54.92 -23.03
C ASN A 12 -37.34 -53.84 -22.23
N ILE A 13 -36.63 -52.77 -21.89
CA ILE A 13 -37.24 -51.54 -21.39
C ILE A 13 -37.95 -50.87 -22.57
N PRO A 14 -39.20 -50.39 -22.44
CA PRO A 14 -39.86 -49.65 -23.51
C PRO A 14 -39.09 -48.37 -23.80
N VAL A 15 -38.55 -48.27 -25.01
CA VAL A 15 -37.89 -47.06 -25.53
C VAL A 15 -38.88 -46.23 -26.35
N SER A 16 -38.68 -44.91 -26.40
CA SER A 16 -39.49 -43.99 -27.21
C SER A 16 -39.40 -44.36 -28.71
N GLU A 17 -40.44 -44.04 -29.48
CA GLU A 17 -40.47 -44.28 -30.94
C GLU A 17 -39.30 -43.58 -31.67
N ASP A 18 -38.84 -42.44 -31.14
CA ASP A 18 -37.71 -41.66 -31.68
C ASP A 18 -36.35 -42.07 -31.10
N HIS A 19 -36.25 -43.21 -30.39
CA HIS A 19 -35.00 -43.63 -29.78
C HIS A 19 -33.99 -44.15 -30.82
N VAL A 20 -32.82 -43.53 -30.87
CA VAL A 20 -31.71 -43.97 -31.71
C VAL A 20 -30.79 -44.91 -30.91
N PHE A 21 -30.67 -46.15 -31.37
CA PHE A 21 -29.75 -47.13 -30.78
C PHE A 21 -28.30 -46.88 -31.18
N GLY A 22 -27.36 -47.09 -30.25
CA GLY A 22 -25.93 -46.89 -30.45
C GLY A 22 -25.23 -46.46 -29.16
N ILE A 23 -23.90 -46.28 -29.23
CA ILE A 23 -23.10 -45.70 -28.14
C ILE A 23 -22.76 -44.26 -28.57
N THR A 24 -23.13 -43.27 -27.78
CA THR A 24 -22.74 -41.88 -28.02
C THR A 24 -21.24 -41.73 -27.78
N THR A 25 -20.56 -40.96 -28.64
CA THR A 25 -19.14 -40.59 -28.44
C THR A 25 -18.95 -39.74 -27.20
N HIS A 26 -19.94 -38.91 -26.89
CA HIS A 26 -20.10 -38.26 -25.60
C HIS A 26 -20.70 -39.30 -24.64
N GLY A 27 -19.84 -40.14 -24.05
CA GLY A 27 -20.26 -41.09 -23.01
C GLY A 27 -20.93 -40.33 -21.87
N ASN A 28 -22.10 -40.81 -21.42
CA ASN A 28 -22.98 -40.26 -20.38
C ASN A 28 -22.70 -38.78 -20.12
N SER A 29 -23.26 -37.92 -20.98
CA SER A 29 -23.03 -36.48 -21.01
C SER A 29 -23.54 -35.79 -19.75
N ASP A 30 -22.82 -35.96 -18.64
CA ASP A 30 -22.63 -34.85 -17.73
C ASP A 30 -21.96 -33.78 -18.61
N ASN A 31 -22.73 -32.74 -18.93
CA ASN A 31 -22.44 -31.66 -19.88
C ASN A 31 -21.23 -30.79 -19.50
N ASN A 32 -20.20 -31.37 -18.90
CA ASN A 32 -19.10 -30.71 -18.20
C ASN A 32 -17.78 -30.77 -18.97
N MET A 33 -17.76 -31.31 -20.19
CA MET A 33 -16.59 -31.19 -21.04
C MET A 33 -16.67 -29.86 -21.77
N GLU A 34 -15.95 -28.87 -21.23
CA GLU A 34 -15.87 -27.55 -21.84
C GLU A 34 -15.27 -27.63 -23.25
N ASP A 35 -15.78 -26.78 -24.13
CA ASP A 35 -15.18 -26.59 -25.43
C ASP A 35 -13.79 -25.92 -25.30
N CYS A 36 -13.04 -25.89 -26.40
CA CYS A 36 -11.70 -25.27 -26.39
C CYS A 36 -11.76 -23.79 -25.95
N GLN A 37 -12.87 -23.09 -26.17
CA GLN A 37 -13.03 -21.70 -25.77
C GLN A 37 -13.18 -21.55 -24.25
N GLY A 38 -13.97 -22.40 -23.61
CA GLY A 38 -14.12 -22.48 -22.15
C GLY A 38 -12.79 -22.80 -21.48
N VAL A 39 -12.07 -23.81 -21.98
CA VAL A 39 -10.74 -24.18 -21.46
C VAL A 39 -9.74 -23.02 -21.55
N MET A 40 -9.73 -22.28 -22.66
CA MET A 40 -8.80 -21.16 -22.86
C MET A 40 -9.12 -19.94 -22.00
N ARG A 41 -10.39 -19.73 -21.66
CA ARG A 41 -10.84 -18.58 -20.87
C ARG A 41 -10.89 -18.86 -19.38
N GLY A 42 -11.15 -20.12 -19.01
CA GLY A 42 -11.37 -20.57 -17.65
C GLY A 42 -12.64 -19.98 -17.02
N ASN A 43 -13.14 -20.66 -15.99
CA ASN A 43 -14.23 -20.14 -15.16
C ASN A 43 -13.67 -19.51 -13.89
N TYR A 44 -13.11 -18.31 -14.03
CA TYR A 44 -12.59 -17.54 -12.91
C TYR A 44 -13.68 -16.68 -12.29
N SER A 45 -13.72 -16.64 -10.96
CA SER A 45 -14.55 -15.69 -10.21
C SER A 45 -14.08 -14.25 -10.46
N GLU A 46 -14.95 -13.26 -10.23
CA GLU A 46 -14.58 -11.85 -10.38
C GLU A 46 -13.32 -11.47 -9.57
N GLN A 47 -13.13 -12.08 -8.40
CA GLN A 47 -11.97 -11.82 -7.54
C GLN A 47 -10.66 -12.33 -8.14
N GLU A 48 -10.69 -13.44 -8.88
CA GLU A 48 -9.51 -14.01 -9.55
C GLU A 48 -9.18 -13.28 -10.86
N GLN A 49 -10.16 -12.64 -11.48
CA GLN A 49 -9.95 -11.79 -12.65
C GLN A 49 -9.34 -10.43 -12.28
N MET A 50 -9.47 -10.01 -11.02
CA MET A 50 -8.91 -8.75 -10.56
C MET A 50 -7.38 -8.79 -10.51
N PRO A 51 -6.71 -7.66 -10.79
CA PRO A 51 -5.27 -7.55 -10.68
C PRO A 51 -4.77 -7.81 -9.25
N ASP A 52 -3.55 -8.34 -9.16
CA ASP A 52 -2.87 -8.57 -7.89
C ASP A 52 -2.75 -7.27 -7.06
N LYS A 53 -2.91 -7.42 -5.74
CA LYS A 53 -3.03 -6.31 -4.79
C LYS A 53 -1.76 -5.45 -4.66
N ASP A 54 -0.60 -6.03 -4.92
CA ASP A 54 0.72 -5.42 -4.74
C ASP A 54 1.30 -4.82 -6.03
N LEU A 55 0.53 -4.84 -7.12
CA LEU A 55 0.92 -4.13 -8.34
C LEU A 55 1.06 -2.63 -8.07
N GLY A 56 2.26 -2.10 -8.35
CA GLY A 56 2.59 -0.68 -8.23
C GLY A 56 2.76 -0.17 -6.79
N LYS A 57 2.69 -1.02 -5.76
CA LYS A 57 2.90 -0.59 -4.37
C LYS A 57 3.39 -1.73 -3.48
N SER A 58 4.27 -1.41 -2.54
CA SER A 58 4.67 -2.36 -1.51
C SER A 58 3.53 -2.60 -0.51
N VAL A 59 3.17 -3.88 -0.33
CA VAL A 59 2.25 -4.34 0.73
C VAL A 59 2.98 -4.82 1.98
N THR A 60 4.31 -4.92 1.92
CA THR A 60 5.16 -5.40 3.01
C THR A 60 5.10 -4.45 4.22
N PRO A 61 4.76 -4.95 5.42
CA PRO A 61 4.78 -4.13 6.64
C PRO A 61 6.11 -3.39 6.79
N GLY A 62 6.06 -2.09 7.07
CA GLY A 62 7.26 -1.23 7.21
C GLY A 62 7.75 -0.58 5.91
N PHE A 63 7.37 -1.10 4.74
CA PHE A 63 7.74 -0.53 3.44
C PHE A 63 6.53 -0.03 2.64
N ARG A 64 5.36 0.02 3.27
CA ARG A 64 4.12 0.46 2.61
C ARG A 64 4.16 1.95 2.34
N ASN A 65 3.76 2.35 1.14
CA ASN A 65 3.59 3.76 0.75
C ASN A 65 2.26 4.32 1.28
N VAL A 66 1.96 4.12 2.56
CA VAL A 66 0.76 4.63 3.22
C VAL A 66 1.18 5.77 4.14
N ILE A 67 0.78 6.99 3.79
CA ILE A 67 1.14 8.21 4.53
C ILE A 67 -0.06 8.67 5.34
N SER A 68 0.13 8.87 6.65
CA SER A 68 -0.86 9.48 7.55
C SER A 68 -0.63 10.99 7.63
N GLY A 69 -1.12 11.74 6.65
CA GLY A 69 -1.12 13.22 6.64
C GLY A 69 -0.05 13.89 5.76
N MET A 70 -0.10 15.21 5.66
CA MET A 70 0.77 16.00 4.78
C MET A 70 1.98 16.57 5.53
N ARG A 71 2.82 15.68 6.07
CA ARG A 71 4.11 16.07 6.69
C ARG A 71 5.27 15.70 5.78
N THR A 72 6.30 16.52 5.78
CA THR A 72 7.57 16.17 5.14
C THR A 72 8.32 15.18 6.03
N PHE A 73 8.80 14.09 5.44
CA PHE A 73 9.67 13.14 6.13
C PHE A 73 11.13 13.58 5.97
N GLY A 74 11.91 13.43 7.04
CA GLY A 74 13.32 13.80 7.08
C GLY A 74 13.63 14.73 8.25
N CYS A 75 14.84 15.29 8.25
CA CYS A 75 15.28 16.28 9.22
C CYS A 75 15.49 17.62 8.49
N PRO A 76 14.89 18.74 8.95
CA PRO A 76 15.14 20.04 8.34
C PRO A 76 16.59 20.48 8.59
N SER A 77 17.13 21.29 7.68
CA SER A 77 18.49 21.84 7.82
C SER A 77 18.61 22.84 8.98
N VAL A 78 17.51 23.50 9.32
CA VAL A 78 17.40 24.36 10.50
C VAL A 78 16.39 23.70 11.44
N ARG A 79 16.82 23.33 12.64
CA ARG A 79 16.08 22.47 13.56
C ARG A 79 15.10 23.23 14.45
N THR A 80 14.21 23.99 13.82
CA THR A 80 13.09 24.66 14.51
C THR A 80 11.99 23.68 14.98
N ASP A 81 12.07 22.42 14.57
CA ASP A 81 11.16 21.34 14.95
C ASP A 81 11.32 20.88 16.40
N ILE A 82 12.45 21.21 17.04
CA ILE A 82 12.75 20.82 18.42
C ILE A 82 12.96 22.04 19.32
N PRO A 83 12.68 21.92 20.63
CA PRO A 83 12.90 23.02 21.56
C PRO A 83 14.40 23.33 21.70
N LYS A 84 14.71 24.62 21.79
CA LYS A 84 16.06 25.11 22.05
C LYS A 84 16.57 24.61 23.41
N TYR A 85 17.84 24.20 23.45
CA TYR A 85 18.51 23.82 24.70
C TYR A 85 18.70 25.03 25.62
N GLY A 86 18.47 24.86 26.92
CA GLY A 86 18.69 25.93 27.91
C GLY A 86 20.17 26.32 28.07
N ARG A 87 21.08 25.42 27.72
CA ARG A 87 22.53 25.68 27.63
C ARG A 87 23.04 25.07 26.33
N THR A 88 23.63 25.90 25.48
CA THR A 88 24.21 25.46 24.22
C THR A 88 25.54 24.74 24.48
N SER A 89 25.81 23.70 23.68
CA SER A 89 27.12 23.06 23.65
C SER A 89 28.07 23.89 22.80
N VAL A 90 29.35 23.96 23.20
CA VAL A 90 30.40 24.63 22.40
C VAL A 90 30.72 23.87 21.11
N ALA A 91 30.45 22.56 21.09
CA ALA A 91 30.72 21.69 19.94
C ALA A 91 29.48 21.40 19.09
N ASP A 92 28.39 22.14 19.29
CA ASP A 92 27.20 22.00 18.46
C ASP A 92 27.43 22.65 17.09
N ALA A 93 27.08 21.94 16.03
CA ALA A 93 27.24 22.37 14.65
C ALA A 93 25.90 22.59 13.94
N GLN A 94 24.78 22.47 14.67
CA GLN A 94 23.44 22.62 14.11
C GLN A 94 22.81 23.95 14.52
N ASN A 95 22.02 24.52 13.60
CA ASN A 95 21.27 25.74 13.83
C ASN A 95 19.83 25.40 14.25
N TYR A 96 19.33 26.06 15.30
CA TYR A 96 18.01 25.82 15.89
C TYR A 96 17.00 26.96 15.62
N GLY A 97 17.30 27.84 14.67
CA GLY A 97 16.52 29.03 14.34
C GLY A 97 16.87 30.26 15.19
N ASP A 98 17.98 30.22 15.92
CA ASP A 98 18.47 31.29 16.78
C ASP A 98 19.72 32.01 16.25
N ASP A 99 20.34 31.50 15.18
CA ASP A 99 21.46 32.19 14.56
C ASP A 99 21.01 33.48 13.85
N VAL A 100 21.87 34.49 13.93
CA VAL A 100 21.70 35.75 13.20
C VAL A 100 22.06 35.60 11.72
N ASN A 101 21.53 36.48 10.89
CA ASN A 101 21.92 36.56 9.48
C ASN A 101 23.37 37.04 9.32
N ALA A 102 24.00 36.67 8.20
CA ALA A 102 25.41 37.00 7.93
C ALA A 102 25.68 38.53 7.92
N GLU A 103 24.70 39.33 7.53
CA GLU A 103 24.81 40.79 7.56
C GLU A 103 25.03 41.33 8.96
N TYR A 104 24.33 40.80 9.97
CA TYR A 104 24.45 41.24 11.35
C TYR A 104 25.85 40.94 11.92
N LEU A 105 26.50 39.86 11.48
CA LEU A 105 27.88 39.55 11.87
C LEU A 105 28.89 40.59 11.35
N LEU A 106 28.66 41.11 10.15
CA LEU A 106 29.51 42.15 9.55
C LEU A 106 29.17 43.54 10.11
N ARG A 107 27.90 43.79 10.43
CA ARG A 107 27.36 45.09 10.84
C ARG A 107 26.42 44.91 12.04
N PRO A 108 26.97 44.69 13.25
CA PRO A 108 26.15 44.47 14.43
C PRO A 108 25.37 45.73 14.81
N GLY A 109 24.23 45.52 15.48
CA GLY A 109 23.43 46.62 16.02
C GLY A 109 24.18 47.43 17.08
N ARG A 110 23.77 48.69 17.29
CA ARG A 110 24.43 49.60 18.25
C ARG A 110 24.50 49.05 19.68
N TYR A 111 23.55 48.19 20.05
CA TYR A 111 23.42 47.60 21.38
C TYR A 111 23.97 46.17 21.48
N ALA A 112 24.54 45.62 20.40
CA ALA A 112 25.10 44.27 20.42
C ALA A 112 26.26 44.13 21.43
N THR A 113 27.00 45.22 21.67
CA THR A 113 28.13 45.26 22.62
C THR A 113 27.71 45.08 24.07
N ILE A 114 26.46 45.40 24.41
CA ILE A 114 25.88 45.18 25.74
C ILE A 114 25.06 43.88 25.79
N GLY A 115 25.13 43.05 24.76
CA GLY A 115 24.43 41.77 24.66
C GLY A 115 22.95 41.88 24.34
N VAL A 116 22.49 43.04 23.83
CA VAL A 116 21.09 43.20 23.39
C VAL A 116 21.00 42.88 21.89
N GLU A 117 20.17 41.91 21.56
CA GLU A 117 19.98 41.43 20.19
C GLU A 117 18.75 42.05 19.53
N GLY A 118 18.65 41.92 18.20
CA GLY A 118 17.48 42.41 17.44
C GLY A 118 16.16 41.73 17.86
N SER A 119 16.24 40.46 18.24
CA SER A 119 15.12 39.64 18.73
C SER A 119 14.53 40.20 20.03
N ASP A 120 15.35 40.79 20.91
CA ASP A 120 14.90 41.37 22.19
C ASP A 120 13.91 42.52 22.02
N PHE A 121 14.05 43.28 20.92
CA PHE A 121 13.13 44.36 20.56
C PHE A 121 11.80 43.86 19.98
N SER A 122 11.75 42.61 19.51
CA SER A 122 10.54 41.99 18.96
C SER A 122 9.67 41.35 20.03
N ILE A 123 10.19 41.18 21.26
CA ILE A 123 9.45 40.62 22.38
C ILE A 123 8.37 41.62 22.80
N LEU A 124 7.11 41.19 22.73
CA LEU A 124 5.97 41.98 23.22
C LEU A 124 6.11 42.19 24.73
N ARG A 125 6.16 43.46 25.16
CA ARG A 125 6.19 43.86 26.57
C ARG A 125 4.83 44.41 26.98
N THR A 126 4.40 44.09 28.20
CA THR A 126 3.21 44.71 28.82
C THR A 126 3.51 46.14 29.22
N ARG A 127 2.46 46.96 29.38
CA ARG A 127 2.57 48.40 29.67
C ARG A 127 3.42 48.72 30.91
N ASP A 128 3.33 47.91 31.95
CA ASP A 128 4.07 48.13 33.21
C ASP A 128 5.57 47.87 33.08
N CYS A 129 6.00 47.26 31.97
CA CYS A 129 7.37 46.86 31.68
C CYS A 129 8.00 47.64 30.52
N LEU A 130 7.29 48.64 29.99
CA LEU A 130 7.72 49.60 28.97
C LEU A 130 8.24 50.88 29.64
#